data_AF-A0A1A8NCA6-F1
#
_entry.id   AF-A0A1A8NCA6-F1
#
_cell.length_a   1.000
_cell.length_b   1.000
_cell.length_c   1.000
_cell.angle_alpha   90.00
_cell.angle_beta   90.00
_cell.angle_gamma   90.00
#
_symmetry.space_group_name_H-M   'P 1'
#
loop_
_entity.id
_entity.type
_entity.pdbx_description
1 polymer ?
#
loop_
_entity_poly.entity_id
_entity_poly.type
_entity_poly.pdbx_seq_one_letter_code
_entity_poly.pdbx_strand_id
1 'polypeptide(L)'
;MLVAYGYIYPLKNHNKLVMCNDSSLYRFQTPYFWPTQKWVPEDSDYAIYLAKRNIRKKGQLEPYEQTHYNHLHEWLNHKWEFIVMQATEQYKAGRDRNKPDRVVFDCQERAYWMVNRPP
;
A
#
# COMPACT_ATOMS: atom_id res chain seq x y z
N MET A 1 -12.35 -16.31 -3.55
CA MET A 1 -10.97 -16.58 -4.01
C MET A 1 -10.30 -15.33 -4.60
N LEU A 2 -10.87 -14.66 -5.62
CA LEU A 2 -10.21 -13.53 -6.31
C LEU A 2 -9.83 -12.33 -5.42
N VAL A 3 -10.68 -11.92 -4.47
CA VAL A 3 -10.37 -10.79 -3.55
C VAL A 3 -9.22 -11.13 -2.61
N ALA A 4 -9.19 -12.36 -2.07
CA ALA A 4 -8.17 -12.77 -1.11
C ALA A 4 -6.76 -12.80 -1.72
N TYR A 5 -6.65 -13.07 -3.02
CA TYR A 5 -5.39 -13.03 -3.76
C TYR A 5 -5.06 -11.66 -4.37
N GLY A 6 -5.88 -10.63 -4.13
CA GLY A 6 -5.60 -9.27 -4.57
C GLY A 6 -5.88 -8.97 -6.05
N TYR A 7 -6.53 -9.86 -6.81
CA TYR A 7 -6.90 -9.59 -8.20
C TYR A 7 -7.99 -8.53 -8.32
N ILE A 8 -8.84 -8.42 -7.30
CA ILE A 8 -9.87 -7.40 -7.14
C ILE A 8 -9.85 -6.92 -5.68
N TYR A 9 -10.19 -5.66 -5.46
CA TYR A 9 -10.21 -5.07 -4.11
C TYR A 9 -11.49 -4.25 -3.88
N PRO A 10 -12.01 -4.21 -2.64
CA PRO A 10 -13.23 -3.47 -2.33
C PRO A 10 -12.97 -1.96 -2.28
N LEU A 11 -13.93 -1.18 -2.76
CA LEU A 11 -13.88 0.30 -2.73
C LEU A 11 -14.31 0.89 -1.38
N LYS A 12 -14.90 0.07 -0.50
CA LYS A 12 -15.25 0.40 0.88
C LYS A 12 -14.61 -0.64 1.81
N ASN A 13 -14.32 -0.28 3.07
CA ASN A 13 -13.76 -1.19 4.07
C ASN A 13 -12.44 -1.87 3.63
N HIS A 14 -11.44 -1.08 3.27
CA HIS A 14 -10.15 -1.57 2.74
C HIS A 14 -9.32 -2.43 3.72
N ASN A 15 -9.72 -2.53 4.99
CA ASN A 15 -9.00 -3.29 6.02
C ASN A 15 -9.27 -4.80 5.94
N LYS A 16 -10.20 -5.23 5.09
CA LYS A 16 -10.52 -6.65 4.92
C LYS A 16 -10.73 -6.96 3.44
N LEU A 17 -9.95 -7.91 2.92
CA LEU A 17 -10.06 -8.41 1.56
C LEU A 17 -11.09 -9.56 1.50
N VAL A 18 -12.36 -9.22 1.70
CA VAL A 18 -13.48 -10.17 1.72
C VAL A 18 -14.50 -9.82 0.64
N MET A 19 -15.00 -10.85 -0.06
CA MET A 19 -16.19 -10.70 -0.92
C MET A 19 -17.44 -10.69 -0.05
N CYS A 20 -18.27 -9.68 -0.22
CA CYS A 20 -19.58 -9.58 0.38
C CYS A 20 -20.65 -9.87 -0.69
N ASN A 21 -21.69 -10.61 -0.33
CA ASN A 21 -22.84 -10.86 -1.21
C ASN A 21 -23.86 -9.73 -1.07
N ASP A 22 -23.41 -8.49 -1.25
CA ASP A 22 -24.18 -7.26 -1.10
C ASP A 22 -23.94 -6.31 -2.29
N SER A 23 -24.30 -5.04 -2.16
CA SER A 23 -24.08 -3.99 -3.17
C SER A 23 -22.69 -3.35 -3.09
N SER A 24 -21.72 -3.97 -2.42
CA SER A 24 -20.35 -3.47 -2.34
C SER A 24 -19.69 -3.43 -3.72
N LEU A 25 -18.98 -2.33 -3.97
CA LEU A 25 -18.26 -2.14 -5.23
C LEU A 25 -16.82 -2.63 -5.09
N TYR A 26 -16.35 -3.28 -6.15
CA TYR A 26 -15.00 -3.79 -6.28
C TYR A 26 -14.35 -3.22 -7.54
N ARG A 27 -13.02 -3.19 -7.57
CA ARG A 27 -12.25 -2.81 -8.76
C ARG A 27 -11.16 -3.83 -9.03
N PHE A 28 -10.85 -4.04 -10.30
CA PHE A 28 -9.72 -4.84 -10.74
C PHE A 28 -8.40 -4.20 -10.35
N GLN A 29 -7.48 -5.03 -9.88
CA GLN A 29 -6.11 -4.65 -9.61
C GLN A 29 -5.32 -4.53 -10.91
N THR A 30 -4.34 -3.62 -10.94
CA THR A 30 -3.39 -3.53 -12.06
C THR A 30 -2.46 -4.74 -12.09
N PRO A 31 -2.10 -5.30 -13.26
CA PRO A 31 -1.22 -6.47 -13.37
C PRO A 31 0.13 -6.33 -12.65
N TYR A 32 0.62 -5.09 -12.52
CA TYR A 32 1.84 -4.79 -11.75
C TYR A 32 1.77 -5.29 -10.29
N PHE A 33 0.58 -5.27 -9.68
CA PHE A 33 0.35 -5.70 -8.30
C PHE A 33 -0.21 -7.12 -8.18
N TRP A 34 -0.24 -7.90 -9.27
CA TRP A 34 -0.69 -9.28 -9.17
C TRP A 34 0.33 -10.14 -8.43
N PRO A 35 -0.14 -11.13 -7.66
CA PRO A 35 0.76 -12.04 -6.98
C PRO A 35 1.61 -12.79 -8.01
N THR A 36 2.93 -12.74 -7.84
CA THR A 36 3.87 -13.55 -8.64
C THR A 36 4.68 -14.42 -7.70
N GLN A 37 5.02 -15.64 -8.13
CA GLN A 37 5.86 -16.55 -7.32
C GLN A 37 7.32 -16.10 -7.24
N LYS A 38 7.77 -15.18 -8.11
CA LYS A 38 9.18 -14.79 -8.22
C LYS A 38 9.52 -13.48 -7.51
N TRP A 39 8.56 -12.56 -7.41
CA TRP A 39 8.79 -11.23 -6.84
C TRP A 39 8.00 -11.09 -5.55
N VAL A 40 8.65 -11.45 -4.44
CA VAL A 40 8.14 -11.19 -3.09
C VAL A 40 8.51 -9.75 -2.74
N PRO A 41 7.55 -8.91 -2.30
CA PRO A 41 7.87 -7.54 -1.92
C PRO A 41 8.88 -7.47 -0.79
N GLU A 42 9.90 -6.64 -1.00
CA GLU A 42 10.96 -6.41 -0.03
C GLU A 42 10.49 -5.51 1.12
N ASP A 43 11.20 -5.58 2.24
CA ASP A 43 10.94 -4.71 3.39
C ASP A 43 11.26 -3.24 3.09
N SER A 44 12.19 -2.99 2.17
CA SER A 44 12.51 -1.66 1.63
C SER A 44 11.30 -1.04 0.91
N ASP A 45 10.61 -1.81 0.06
CA ASP A 45 9.40 -1.38 -0.64
C ASP A 45 8.28 -1.05 0.33
N TYR A 46 8.11 -1.88 1.37
CA TYR A 46 7.09 -1.64 2.38
C TYR A 46 7.40 -0.41 3.23
N ALA A 47 8.66 -0.20 3.58
CA ALA A 47 9.10 1.00 4.28
C ALA A 47 8.84 2.26 3.45
N ILE A 48 9.11 2.24 2.13
CA ILE A 48 8.79 3.35 1.21
C ILE A 48 7.28 3.64 1.20
N TYR A 49 6.45 2.61 1.12
CA TYR A 49 4.99 2.75 1.17
C TYR A 49 4.51 3.42 2.46
N LEU A 50 4.96 2.93 3.62
CA LEU A 50 4.57 3.47 4.92
C LEU A 50 5.10 4.90 5.12
N ALA A 51 6.34 5.18 4.70
CA ALA A 51 6.93 6.52 4.73
C ALA A 51 6.11 7.49 3.87
N LYS A 52 5.74 7.10 2.64
CA LYS A 52 4.91 7.90 1.73
C LYS A 52 3.56 8.22 2.35
N ARG A 53 2.90 7.24 2.98
CA ARG A 53 1.64 7.44 3.69
C ARG A 53 1.78 8.40 4.86
N ASN A 54 2.87 8.29 5.63
CA ASN A 54 3.14 9.17 6.76
C ASN A 54 3.45 10.60 6.31
N ILE A 55 4.14 10.79 5.18
CA ILE A 55 4.35 12.11 4.53
C ILE A 55 3.02 12.73 4.11
N ARG A 56 2.14 11.94 3.47
CA ARG A 56 0.83 12.42 2.99
C ARG A 56 -0.01 12.96 4.13
N LYS A 57 -0.08 12.25 5.26
CA LYS A 57 -0.82 12.68 6.45
C LYS A 57 -0.30 11.95 7.69
N LYS A 58 0.44 12.68 8.54
CA LYS A 58 0.97 12.18 9.81
C LYS A 58 -0.17 11.63 10.69
N GLY A 59 0.07 10.49 11.34
CA GLY A 59 -0.90 9.87 12.26
C GLY A 59 -2.09 9.18 11.59
N GLN A 60 -1.93 8.68 10.36
CA GLN A 60 -2.95 7.88 9.64
C GLN A 60 -2.47 6.46 9.30
N LEU A 61 -1.35 6.04 9.88
CA LEU A 61 -0.99 4.64 9.90
C LEU A 61 -1.88 3.94 10.93
N GLU A 62 -2.37 2.76 10.57
CA GLU A 62 -3.05 1.89 11.52
C GLU A 62 -2.05 1.42 12.60
N PRO A 63 -2.50 0.98 13.79
CA PRO A 63 -1.59 0.58 14.86
C PRO A 63 -0.55 -0.47 14.46
N TYR A 64 -0.95 -1.49 13.69
CA TYR A 64 -0.02 -2.51 13.18
C TYR A 64 1.00 -1.93 12.19
N GLU A 65 0.56 -1.02 11.29
CA GLU A 65 1.42 -0.32 10.34
C GLU A 65 2.44 0.57 11.06
N GLN A 66 2.03 1.21 12.16
CA GLN A 66 2.92 2.03 12.96
C GLN A 66 4.01 1.17 13.63
N THR A 67 3.65 0.00 14.17
CA THR A 67 4.62 -0.95 14.73
C THR A 67 5.60 -1.42 13.66
N HIS A 68 5.12 -1.77 12.46
CA HIS A 68 6.00 -2.15 11.34
C HIS A 68 6.89 -1.00 10.89
N TYR A 69 6.36 0.22 10.79
CA TYR A 69 7.14 1.39 10.41
C TYR A 69 8.30 1.66 11.38
N ASN A 70 8.04 1.57 12.68
CA ASN A 70 9.07 1.77 13.70
C ASN A 70 10.14 0.67 13.62
N HIS A 71 9.72 -0.60 13.48
CA HIS A 71 10.65 -1.71 13.30
C HIS A 71 11.51 -1.56 12.04
N LEU A 72 10.91 -1.20 10.91
CA LEU A 72 11.62 -0.98 9.64
C LEU A 72 12.59 0.21 9.72
N HIS A 73 12.25 1.25 10.47
CA HIS A 73 13.13 2.39 10.69
C HIS A 73 14.41 2.00 11.43
N GLU A 74 14.30 1.12 12.42
CA GLU A 74 15.45 0.57 13.14
C GLU A 74 16.24 -0.41 12.27
N TRP A 75 15.55 -1.36 11.62
CA TRP A 75 16.15 -2.42 10.83
C TRP A 75 16.86 -1.90 9.57
N LEU A 76 16.22 -0.97 8.85
CA LEU A 76 16.72 -0.40 7.60
C LEU A 76 17.34 0.98 7.79
N ASN A 77 17.80 1.30 9.00
CA ASN A 77 18.34 2.62 9.34
C ASN A 77 19.44 3.07 8.35
N HIS A 78 20.34 2.15 7.99
CA HIS A 78 21.42 2.36 7.02
C HIS A 78 20.97 2.75 5.60
N LYS A 79 19.69 2.53 5.25
CA LYS A 79 19.07 2.90 3.96
C LYS A 79 17.95 3.92 4.13
N TRP A 80 17.75 4.45 5.34
CA TRP A 80 16.54 5.22 5.64
C TRP A 80 16.44 6.52 4.86
N GLU A 81 17.56 7.21 4.65
CA GLU A 81 17.59 8.41 3.80
C GLU A 81 17.11 8.11 2.38
N PHE A 82 17.53 6.98 1.80
CA PHE A 82 17.06 6.53 0.49
C PHE A 82 15.55 6.22 0.51
N ILE A 83 15.06 5.55 1.54
CA ILE A 83 13.61 5.25 1.71
C ILE A 83 12.79 6.55 1.74
N VAL A 84 13.22 7.53 2.53
CA VAL A 84 12.54 8.84 2.64
C VAL A 84 12.61 9.61 1.32
N MET A 85 13.76 9.57 0.63
CA MET A 85 13.93 10.18 -0.70
C MET A 85 12.93 9.58 -1.70
N GLN A 86 12.90 8.24 -1.83
CA GLN A 86 11.98 7.54 -2.73
C GLN A 86 10.51 7.82 -2.39
N ALA A 87 10.14 7.77 -1.11
CA ALA A 87 8.79 8.10 -0.66
C ALA A 87 8.37 9.53 -1.02
N THR A 88 9.30 10.48 -0.89
CA THR A 88 9.08 11.89 -1.22
C THR A 88 8.92 12.10 -2.73
N GLU A 89 9.75 11.46 -3.54
CA GLU A 89 9.67 11.52 -5.01
C GLU A 89 8.34 10.93 -5.52
N GLN A 90 7.95 9.75 -5.03
CA GLN A 90 6.66 9.14 -5.37
C GLN A 90 5.47 10.01 -4.93
N TYR A 91 5.56 10.63 -3.75
CA TYR A 91 4.52 11.55 -3.28
C TYR A 91 4.39 12.77 -4.19
N LYS A 92 5.51 13.39 -4.61
CA LYS A 92 5.52 14.51 -5.55
C LYS A 92 4.94 14.12 -6.91
N ALA A 93 5.40 13.03 -7.51
CA ALA A 93 4.89 12.54 -8.79
C ALA A 93 3.38 12.22 -8.75
N GLY A 94 2.88 11.74 -7.60
CA GLY A 94 1.46 11.51 -7.37
C GLY A 94 0.62 12.79 -7.31
N ARG A 95 1.21 13.95 -6.99
CA ARG A 95 0.50 15.24 -6.94
C ARG A 95 0.24 15.83 -8.32
N ASP A 96 1.03 15.46 -9.32
CA ASP A 96 0.86 15.91 -10.70
C ASP A 96 -0.32 15.22 -11.40
N ARG A 97 -0.85 14.14 -10.79
CA ARG A 97 -2.02 13.40 -11.28
C ARG A 97 -3.33 14.05 -10.85
N ASN A 98 -4.36 13.86 -11.67
CA ASN A 98 -5.72 14.23 -11.32
C ASN A 98 -6.20 13.51 -10.05
N LYS A 99 -7.04 14.19 -9.26
CA LYS A 99 -7.59 13.65 -8.00
C LYS A 99 -8.17 12.23 -8.12
N PRO A 100 -9.05 11.91 -9.10
CA PRO A 100 -9.60 10.57 -9.22
C PRO A 100 -8.49 9.53 -9.41
N ASP A 101 -7.55 9.75 -10.33
CA ASP A 101 -6.47 8.81 -10.65
C ASP A 101 -5.56 8.54 -9.45
N ARG A 102 -5.24 9.59 -8.69
CA ARG A 102 -4.49 9.45 -7.43
C ARG A 102 -5.21 8.56 -6.43
N VAL A 103 -6.53 8.72 -6.26
CA VAL A 103 -7.32 7.87 -5.35
C VAL A 103 -7.30 6.41 -5.83
N VAL A 104 -7.42 6.18 -7.14
CA VAL A 104 -7.31 4.81 -7.69
C VAL A 104 -5.98 4.19 -7.32
N PHE A 105 -4.89 4.92 -7.58
CA PHE A 105 -3.53 4.44 -7.34
C PHE A 105 -3.29 4.14 -5.85
N ASP A 106 -3.72 5.03 -4.96
CA ASP A 106 -3.61 4.85 -3.51
C ASP A 106 -4.38 3.60 -3.04
N CYS A 107 -5.57 3.35 -3.60
CA CYS A 107 -6.36 2.15 -3.29
C CYS A 107 -5.72 0.87 -3.84
N GLN A 108 -5.16 0.91 -5.06
CA GLN A 108 -4.45 -0.22 -5.67
C GLN A 108 -3.25 -0.64 -4.83
N GLU A 109 -2.42 0.34 -4.45
CA GLU A 109 -1.22 0.10 -3.65
C GLU A 109 -1.59 -0.38 -2.23
N ARG A 110 -2.61 0.20 -1.59
CA ARG A 110 -3.09 -0.30 -0.29
C ARG A 110 -3.57 -1.74 -0.38
N ALA A 111 -4.34 -2.09 -1.41
CA ALA A 111 -4.83 -3.46 -1.59
C ALA A 111 -3.68 -4.46 -1.81
N TYR A 112 -2.63 -4.06 -2.53
CA TYR A 112 -1.42 -4.86 -2.70
C TYR A 112 -0.75 -5.16 -1.35
N TRP A 113 -0.55 -4.14 -0.51
CA TRP A 113 0.07 -4.33 0.80
C TRP A 113 -0.80 -5.12 1.77
N MET A 114 -2.12 -4.99 1.71
CA MET A 114 -3.04 -5.82 2.50
C MET A 114 -2.90 -7.32 2.21
N VAL A 115 -2.52 -7.71 1.00
CA VAL A 115 -2.24 -9.12 0.66
C VAL A 115 -0.87 -9.56 1.17
N ASN A 116 0.15 -8.70 1.05
CA ASN A 116 1.55 -9.08 1.28
C ASN A 116 2.07 -8.80 2.69
N ARG A 117 1.40 -7.92 3.44
CA ARG A 117 1.67 -7.52 4.82
C ARG A 117 0.32 -7.32 5.54
N PRO A 118 -0.49 -8.39 5.67
CA PRO A 118 -1.79 -8.31 6.35
C PRO A 118 -1.63 -7.89 7.83
N PRO A 119 -2.68 -7.31 8.44
CA PRO A 119 -2.70 -6.97 9.87
C PRO A 119 -2.48 -8.16 10.79
#